data_AF-S3I4J1-F1
#
_entry.id   AF-S3I4J1-F1
#
_cell.length_a   1.000
_cell.length_b   1.000
_cell.length_c   1.000
_cell.angle_alpha   90.00
_cell.angle_beta   90.00
_cell.angle_gamma   90.00
#
_symmetry.space_group_name_H-M   'P 1'
#
loop_
_entity.id
_entity.type
_entity.pdbx_description
1 polymer ?
#
loop_
_entity_poly.entity_id
_entity_poly.type
_entity_poly.pdbx_seq_one_letter_code
_entity_poly.pdbx_strand_id
1 'polypeptide(L)'
;MNGERVDDIAVGRTDYTGLDIGTVYSKVPRVYAVYSNSDRVMIQYADDESLATEQRLALAHLAPLRGEINGLIDGWRSPRTVGSETGPTHRASAGDARAKRYDRRTADALIVALQGDQASALVLLEAIKREIVEERTSTGRVQYVVTAGFVALAIFCLFWAFNDLNFPRFVSRNNTWMATSIGCLGAFFSIAIGIRGRTIQTDLRLRDNLVDAGLRIVIGAISAVVLFALFRSELFKLTLGESGPITLCIAGAECTPPQIDVAIIVAFLAGFSERLVGNLLDTRLVSPLGESPAIVQPVVAKVDPARPAADERNPRGLTAPPRVSRSTAAPTDDDFNGQVDSCLCDVDLEDGEITEDINLPKASGGVEKSSVH
;
A
#
# COMPACT_ATOMS: atom_id res chain seq x y z
N MET A 1 1.31 24.79 -30.82
CA MET A 1 1.54 25.22 -29.41
C MET A 1 2.73 24.43 -28.87
N ASN A 2 3.42 24.85 -27.81
CA ASN A 2 4.49 24.00 -27.23
C ASN A 2 3.85 22.71 -26.69
N GLY A 3 4.50 21.56 -26.93
CA GLY A 3 4.04 20.26 -26.42
C GLY A 3 2.96 19.57 -27.24
N GLU A 4 2.68 20.04 -28.47
CA GLU A 4 1.69 19.42 -29.35
C GLU A 4 2.25 18.19 -30.07
N ARG A 5 3.54 18.23 -30.43
CA ARG A 5 4.25 17.10 -31.06
C ARG A 5 5.16 16.39 -30.08
N VAL A 6 5.46 15.12 -30.37
CA VAL A 6 6.44 14.33 -29.61
C VAL A 6 7.80 15.05 -29.55
N ASP A 7 8.20 15.69 -30.65
CA ASP A 7 9.48 16.40 -30.76
C ASP A 7 9.56 17.62 -29.82
N ASP A 8 8.43 18.24 -29.47
CA ASP A 8 8.37 19.42 -28.60
C ASP A 8 8.58 19.07 -27.11
N ILE A 9 8.44 17.80 -26.74
CA ILE A 9 8.58 17.33 -25.36
C ILE A 9 10.06 17.40 -24.94
N ALA A 10 10.37 18.33 -24.05
CA ALA A 10 11.70 18.53 -23.47
C ALA A 10 11.60 19.06 -22.03
N VAL A 11 12.59 18.74 -21.20
CA VAL A 11 12.65 19.19 -19.81
C VAL A 11 12.61 20.72 -19.74
N GLY A 12 11.77 21.26 -18.84
CA GLY A 12 11.58 22.70 -18.66
C GLY A 12 10.68 23.38 -19.70
N ARG A 13 10.14 22.64 -20.68
CA ARG A 13 9.06 23.10 -21.55
C ARG A 13 7.70 22.78 -20.93
N THR A 14 6.66 23.45 -21.39
CA THR A 14 5.28 23.14 -21.03
C THR A 14 4.73 22.02 -21.92
N ASP A 15 3.99 21.09 -21.32
CA ASP A 15 3.20 20.10 -22.05
C ASP A 15 1.92 20.72 -22.64
N TYR A 16 1.12 19.90 -23.34
CA TYR A 16 -0.17 20.33 -23.92
C TYR A 16 -1.19 20.81 -22.88
N THR A 17 -1.02 20.43 -21.59
CA THR A 17 -1.86 20.88 -20.48
C THR A 17 -1.38 22.19 -19.87
N GLY A 18 -0.26 22.74 -20.34
CA GLY A 18 0.36 23.96 -19.83
C GLY A 18 1.21 23.73 -18.57
N LEU A 19 1.50 22.48 -18.21
CA LEU A 19 2.32 22.15 -17.06
C LEU A 19 3.79 21.96 -17.46
N ASP A 20 4.72 22.38 -16.59
CA ASP A 20 6.14 22.18 -16.81
C ASP A 20 6.50 20.67 -16.83
N ILE A 21 7.22 20.27 -17.86
CA ILE A 21 7.82 18.95 -17.96
C ILE A 21 9.03 18.89 -17.03
N GLY A 22 8.92 18.13 -15.95
CA GLY A 22 9.96 17.97 -14.94
C GLY A 22 11.03 16.96 -15.36
N THR A 23 10.63 15.81 -15.90
CA THR A 23 11.57 14.75 -16.30
C THR A 23 11.04 14.00 -17.51
N VAL A 24 11.91 13.72 -18.49
CA VAL A 24 11.58 12.85 -19.64
C VAL A 24 12.23 11.50 -19.41
N TYR A 25 11.43 10.44 -19.33
CA TYR A 25 11.91 9.07 -19.06
C TYR A 25 12.31 8.34 -20.33
N SER A 26 11.47 8.43 -21.37
CA SER A 26 11.76 7.89 -22.69
C SER A 26 11.15 8.79 -23.77
N LYS A 27 11.83 8.89 -24.91
CA LYS A 27 11.38 9.65 -26.06
C LYS A 27 11.86 8.94 -27.33
N VAL A 28 10.90 8.50 -28.14
CA VAL A 28 11.13 7.96 -29.48
C VAL A 28 10.58 8.96 -30.49
N PRO A 29 11.44 9.65 -31.27
CA PRO A 29 11.01 10.75 -32.14
C PRO A 29 9.81 10.37 -33.02
N ARG A 30 8.78 11.21 -33.01
CA ARG A 30 7.49 11.03 -33.72
C ARG A 30 6.64 9.82 -33.32
N VAL A 31 7.13 8.93 -32.45
CA VAL A 31 6.43 7.69 -32.06
C VAL A 31 5.77 7.81 -30.70
N TYR A 32 6.49 8.21 -29.65
CA TYR A 32 5.92 8.52 -28.33
C TYR A 32 6.93 9.24 -27.43
N ALA A 33 6.45 9.87 -26.37
CA ALA A 33 7.28 10.29 -25.24
C ALA A 33 6.58 9.99 -23.90
N VAL A 34 7.34 9.46 -22.93
CA VAL A 34 6.89 9.26 -21.55
C VAL A 34 7.66 10.21 -20.65
N TYR A 35 6.94 11.06 -19.95
CA TYR A 35 7.50 12.14 -19.13
C TYR A 35 6.69 12.33 -17.85
N SER A 36 7.22 13.07 -16.88
CA SER A 36 6.47 13.55 -15.72
C SER A 36 6.37 15.06 -15.73
N ASN A 37 5.20 15.56 -15.33
CA ASN A 37 4.98 16.93 -14.93
C ASN A 37 4.85 17.00 -13.40
N SER A 38 4.45 18.16 -12.86
CA SER A 38 4.24 18.31 -11.40
C SER A 38 3.19 17.34 -10.84
N ASP A 39 2.24 16.92 -11.67
CA ASP A 39 1.02 16.27 -11.20
C ASP A 39 1.07 14.75 -11.39
N ARG A 40 1.68 14.27 -12.48
CA ARG A 40 1.70 12.83 -12.81
C ARG A 40 2.68 12.47 -13.92
N VAL A 41 2.83 11.17 -14.14
CA VAL A 41 3.41 10.61 -15.37
C VAL A 41 2.41 10.74 -16.51
N MET A 42 2.87 11.32 -17.62
CA MET A 42 2.13 11.62 -18.83
C MET A 42 2.75 10.89 -20.03
N ILE A 43 1.92 10.70 -21.06
CA ILE A 43 2.32 10.05 -22.31
C ILE A 43 1.92 10.99 -23.45
N GLN A 44 2.88 11.38 -24.27
CA GLN A 44 2.64 11.95 -25.58
C GLN A 44 2.59 10.80 -26.59
N TYR A 45 1.45 10.61 -27.24
CA TYR A 45 1.27 9.62 -28.28
C TYR A 45 1.93 10.05 -29.60
N ALA A 46 1.99 9.13 -30.57
CA ALA A 46 2.56 9.38 -31.89
C ALA A 46 1.97 10.62 -32.58
N ASP A 47 2.77 11.26 -33.44
CA ASP A 47 2.30 12.37 -34.27
C ASP A 47 1.37 11.86 -35.41
N ASP A 48 1.47 10.57 -35.76
CA ASP A 48 0.54 9.89 -36.69
C ASP A 48 -0.73 9.48 -35.94
N GLU A 49 -1.89 9.96 -36.41
CA GLU A 49 -3.20 9.74 -35.79
C GLU A 49 -3.59 8.25 -35.73
N SER A 50 -3.18 7.46 -36.71
CA SER A 50 -3.47 6.02 -36.76
C SER A 50 -2.74 5.28 -35.64
N LEU A 51 -1.42 5.47 -35.56
CA LEU A 51 -0.57 4.90 -34.52
C LEU A 51 -0.95 5.41 -33.12
N ALA A 52 -1.27 6.71 -33.00
CA ALA A 52 -1.72 7.27 -31.73
C ALA A 52 -3.03 6.62 -31.24
N THR A 53 -3.95 6.31 -32.16
CA THR A 53 -5.20 5.61 -31.83
C THR A 53 -4.93 4.18 -31.37
N GLU A 54 -4.02 3.47 -32.02
CA GLU A 54 -3.59 2.13 -31.60
C GLU A 54 -2.93 2.14 -30.22
N GLN A 55 -2.03 3.09 -29.96
CA GLN A 55 -1.39 3.26 -28.65
C GLN A 55 -2.41 3.60 -27.55
N ARG A 56 -3.39 4.47 -27.83
CA ARG A 56 -4.47 4.77 -26.88
C ARG A 56 -5.30 3.54 -26.56
N LEU A 57 -5.68 2.75 -27.56
CA LEU A 57 -6.42 1.50 -27.37
C LEU A 57 -5.59 0.47 -26.58
N ALA A 58 -4.30 0.36 -26.87
CA ALA A 58 -3.39 -0.53 -26.14
C ALA A 58 -3.29 -0.15 -24.65
N LEU A 59 -3.26 1.14 -24.32
CA LEU A 59 -3.12 1.61 -22.93
C LEU A 59 -4.45 1.81 -22.19
N ALA A 60 -5.60 1.73 -22.88
CA ALA A 60 -6.91 2.05 -22.29
C ALA A 60 -7.20 1.24 -21.03
N HIS A 61 -6.86 -0.05 -21.02
CA HIS A 61 -7.10 -0.94 -19.87
C HIS A 61 -6.15 -0.68 -18.69
N LEU A 62 -5.00 -0.03 -18.90
CA LEU A 62 -4.05 0.36 -17.85
C LEU A 62 -4.40 1.72 -17.21
N ALA A 63 -5.26 2.52 -17.86
CA ALA A 63 -5.60 3.86 -17.41
C ALA A 63 -6.21 3.93 -16.00
N PRO A 64 -7.12 3.03 -15.59
CA PRO A 64 -7.64 3.01 -14.21
C PRO A 64 -6.54 2.77 -13.18
N LEU A 65 -5.69 1.76 -13.41
CA LEU A 65 -4.60 1.40 -12.51
C LEU A 65 -3.56 2.53 -12.38
N ARG A 66 -3.22 3.19 -13.50
CA ARG A 66 -2.38 4.39 -13.49
C ARG A 66 -3.03 5.53 -12.68
N GLY A 67 -4.35 5.72 -12.83
CA GLY A 67 -5.11 6.70 -12.06
C GLY A 67 -5.05 6.44 -10.55
N GLU A 68 -5.21 5.18 -10.14
CA GLU A 68 -5.09 4.77 -8.74
C GLU A 68 -3.68 4.99 -8.18
N ILE A 69 -2.64 4.60 -8.93
CA ILE A 69 -1.24 4.84 -8.53
C ILE A 69 -1.01 6.35 -8.35
N ASN A 70 -1.47 7.17 -9.30
CA ASN A 70 -1.36 8.63 -9.21
C ASN A 70 -2.06 9.18 -7.96
N GLY A 71 -3.29 8.74 -7.67
CA GLY A 71 -3.99 9.13 -6.44
C GLY A 71 -3.27 8.69 -5.15
N LEU A 72 -2.64 7.52 -5.17
CA LEU A 72 -1.84 7.01 -4.06
C LEU A 72 -0.46 7.68 -3.93
N ILE A 73 0.02 8.46 -4.89
CA ILE A 73 1.30 9.20 -4.75
C ILE A 73 1.10 10.70 -4.61
N ASP A 74 -0.11 11.20 -4.87
CA ASP A 74 -0.44 12.63 -4.83
C ASP A 74 -0.09 13.26 -3.48
N GLY A 75 -0.46 12.60 -2.37
CA GLY A 75 -0.10 13.05 -1.02
C GLY A 75 1.40 13.05 -0.66
N TRP A 76 2.27 12.52 -1.54
CA TRP A 76 3.72 12.62 -1.40
C TRP A 76 4.34 13.78 -2.18
N ARG A 77 3.60 14.36 -3.12
CA ARG A 77 4.04 15.52 -3.90
C ARG A 77 3.86 16.77 -3.05
N SER A 78 4.92 17.56 -2.93
CA SER A 78 4.82 18.88 -2.31
C SER A 78 3.89 19.76 -3.16
N PRO A 79 2.87 20.40 -2.58
CA PRO A 79 2.08 21.37 -3.32
C PRO A 79 3.01 22.47 -3.81
N ARG A 80 3.18 22.55 -5.13
CA ARG A 80 4.03 23.56 -5.75
C ARG A 80 3.33 24.89 -5.50
N THR A 81 3.84 25.68 -4.58
CA THR A 81 3.26 26.98 -4.25
C THR A 81 3.52 27.92 -5.44
N VAL A 82 2.54 28.00 -6.34
CA VAL A 82 2.56 28.87 -7.51
C VAL A 82 2.63 30.31 -6.99
N GLY A 83 3.82 30.92 -7.07
CA GLY A 83 4.05 32.32 -6.66
C GLY A 83 5.26 32.56 -5.74
N SER A 84 5.94 31.52 -5.25
CA SER A 84 7.17 31.73 -4.46
C SER A 84 8.39 31.86 -5.38
N GLU A 85 8.62 33.05 -5.93
CA GLU A 85 9.79 33.40 -6.77
C GLU A 85 11.13 33.40 -6.00
N THR A 86 11.11 33.15 -4.69
CA THR A 86 12.32 33.15 -3.85
C THR A 86 13.10 31.83 -3.94
N GLY A 87 13.84 31.68 -5.03
CA GLY A 87 15.12 30.97 -5.11
C GLY A 87 15.17 29.43 -4.97
N PRO A 88 16.23 28.77 -5.44
CA PRO A 88 16.31 27.31 -5.66
C PRO A 88 16.59 26.47 -4.41
N THR A 89 16.46 27.01 -3.19
CA THR A 89 16.86 26.29 -1.96
C THR A 89 15.76 25.42 -1.35
N HIS A 90 14.75 25.05 -2.14
CA HIS A 90 13.76 24.06 -1.71
C HIS A 90 14.41 22.66 -1.73
N ARG A 91 14.96 22.27 -0.59
CA ARG A 91 15.32 20.87 -0.30
C ARG A 91 14.11 20.01 -0.67
N ALA A 92 14.29 19.14 -1.65
CA ALA A 92 13.28 18.16 -2.03
C ALA A 92 12.80 17.45 -0.76
N SER A 93 11.49 17.49 -0.50
CA SER A 93 10.97 16.81 0.67
C SER A 93 11.22 15.31 0.53
N ALA A 94 11.30 14.59 1.64
CA ALA A 94 11.40 13.13 1.60
C ALA A 94 10.22 12.49 0.85
N GLY A 95 9.04 13.16 0.83
CA GLY A 95 7.89 12.76 0.03
C GLY A 95 8.13 12.88 -1.47
N ASP A 96 8.68 14.00 -1.93
CA ASP A 96 8.94 14.23 -3.35
C ASP A 96 9.91 13.20 -3.94
N ALA A 97 10.95 12.85 -3.18
CA ALA A 97 11.90 11.82 -3.58
C ALA A 97 11.22 10.44 -3.74
N ARG A 98 10.26 10.11 -2.86
CA ARG A 98 9.46 8.88 -2.94
C ARG A 98 8.52 8.90 -4.14
N ALA A 99 7.79 9.99 -4.34
CA ALA A 99 6.90 10.15 -5.50
C ALA A 99 7.67 9.96 -6.82
N LYS A 100 8.83 10.61 -6.95
CA LYS A 100 9.69 10.47 -8.14
C LYS A 100 10.17 9.04 -8.40
N ARG A 101 10.45 8.26 -7.34
CA ARG A 101 10.83 6.85 -7.46
C ARG A 101 9.71 6.01 -8.07
N TYR A 102 8.48 6.22 -7.60
CA TYR A 102 7.31 5.49 -8.12
C TYR A 102 6.86 6.00 -9.49
N ASP A 103 6.99 7.30 -9.76
CA ASP A 103 6.78 7.86 -11.10
C ASP A 103 7.71 7.23 -12.12
N ARG A 104 9.00 7.08 -11.80
CA ARG A 104 9.95 6.42 -12.68
C ARG A 104 9.54 4.98 -13.00
N ARG A 105 9.19 4.18 -11.99
CA ARG A 105 8.77 2.78 -12.21
C ARG A 105 7.46 2.68 -13.00
N THR A 106 6.55 3.63 -12.78
CA THR A 106 5.30 3.72 -13.53
C THR A 106 5.61 4.06 -15.00
N ALA A 107 6.52 5.00 -15.25
CA ALA A 107 6.97 5.33 -16.60
C ALA A 107 7.63 4.13 -17.29
N ASP A 108 8.50 3.39 -16.59
CA ASP A 108 9.14 2.18 -17.11
C ASP A 108 8.10 1.12 -17.53
N ALA A 109 7.08 0.88 -16.69
CA ALA A 109 6.00 -0.05 -17.03
C ALA A 109 5.16 0.43 -18.25
N LEU A 110 4.93 1.73 -18.37
CA LEU A 110 4.21 2.31 -19.52
C LEU A 110 5.02 2.21 -20.81
N ILE A 111 6.35 2.31 -20.74
CA ILE A 111 7.25 2.09 -21.89
C ILE A 111 7.14 0.64 -22.37
N VAL A 112 7.14 -0.34 -21.45
CA VAL A 112 6.95 -1.76 -21.79
C VAL A 112 5.60 -2.00 -22.48
N ALA A 113 4.53 -1.35 -22.01
CA ALA A 113 3.22 -1.43 -22.65
C ALA A 113 3.20 -0.83 -24.07
N LEU A 114 3.92 0.28 -24.29
CA LEU A 114 4.06 0.94 -25.59
C LEU A 114 4.94 0.14 -26.57
N GLN A 115 5.86 -0.68 -26.05
CA GLN A 115 6.64 -1.65 -26.83
C GLN A 115 5.85 -2.91 -27.18
N GLY A 116 4.59 -3.00 -26.75
CA GLY A 116 3.67 -4.04 -27.16
C GLY A 116 3.45 -5.16 -26.14
N ASP A 117 4.14 -5.13 -24.99
CA ASP A 117 3.94 -6.09 -23.91
C ASP A 117 3.05 -5.51 -22.81
N GLN A 118 1.75 -5.39 -23.10
CA GLN A 118 0.80 -4.84 -22.13
C GLN A 118 0.56 -5.77 -20.93
N ALA A 119 0.71 -7.09 -21.14
CA ALA A 119 0.50 -8.07 -20.09
C ALA A 119 1.56 -7.93 -18.99
N SER A 120 2.84 -7.85 -19.36
CA SER A 120 3.91 -7.61 -18.38
C SER A 120 3.78 -6.23 -17.73
N ALA A 121 3.40 -5.20 -18.50
CA ALA A 121 3.20 -3.86 -17.95
C ALA A 121 2.09 -3.82 -16.89
N LEU A 122 0.99 -4.56 -17.09
CA LEU A 122 -0.08 -4.70 -16.10
C LEU A 122 0.46 -5.30 -14.80
N VAL A 123 1.20 -6.41 -14.89
CA VAL A 123 1.81 -7.06 -13.72
C VAL A 123 2.77 -6.10 -12.98
N LEU A 124 3.56 -5.31 -13.72
CA LEU A 124 4.45 -4.31 -13.13
C LEU A 124 3.68 -3.21 -12.41
N LEU A 125 2.62 -2.67 -13.00
CA LEU A 125 1.79 -1.63 -12.38
C LEU A 125 1.05 -2.16 -11.13
N GLU A 126 0.56 -3.40 -11.16
CA GLU A 126 -0.07 -4.03 -9.98
C GLU A 126 0.93 -4.23 -8.84
N ALA A 127 2.16 -4.65 -9.16
CA ALA A 127 3.24 -4.75 -8.19
C ALA A 127 3.59 -3.37 -7.59
N ILE A 128 3.70 -2.33 -8.42
CA ILE A 128 3.92 -0.95 -7.97
C ILE A 128 2.81 -0.49 -7.03
N LYS A 129 1.53 -0.70 -7.39
CA LYS A 129 0.39 -0.36 -6.54
C LYS A 129 0.47 -1.08 -5.19
N ARG A 130 0.77 -2.38 -5.18
CA ARG A 130 0.89 -3.18 -3.96
C ARG A 130 1.98 -2.65 -3.03
N GLU A 131 3.14 -2.33 -3.59
CA GLU A 131 4.26 -1.76 -2.83
C GLU A 131 3.92 -0.38 -2.25
N ILE A 132 3.23 0.49 -3.01
CA ILE A 132 2.79 1.80 -2.51
C ILE A 132 1.82 1.63 -1.34
N VAL A 133 0.87 0.71 -1.45
CA VAL A 133 -0.09 0.40 -0.38
C VAL A 133 0.62 -0.15 0.86
N GLU A 134 1.59 -1.06 0.67
CA GLU A 134 2.39 -1.61 1.76
C GLU A 134 3.22 -0.53 2.47
N GLU A 135 3.91 0.33 1.72
CA GLU A 135 4.69 1.43 2.28
C GLU A 135 3.80 2.42 3.06
N ARG A 136 2.64 2.77 2.50
CA ARG A 136 1.66 3.65 3.17
C ARG A 136 1.11 3.01 4.44
N THR A 137 0.80 1.72 4.38
CA THR A 137 0.31 0.96 5.55
C THR A 137 1.38 0.92 6.64
N SER A 138 2.63 0.65 6.28
CA SER A 138 3.77 0.64 7.20
C SER A 138 3.98 2.03 7.84
N THR A 139 3.95 3.09 7.02
CA THR A 139 4.10 4.47 7.50
C THR A 139 2.95 4.86 8.43
N GLY A 140 1.70 4.53 8.07
CA GLY A 140 0.51 4.79 8.88
C GLY A 140 0.56 4.06 10.22
N ARG A 141 1.05 2.81 10.24
CA ARG A 141 1.33 2.04 11.45
C ARG A 141 2.32 2.75 12.37
N VAL A 142 3.45 3.20 11.83
CA VAL A 142 4.45 3.95 12.61
C VAL A 142 3.87 5.25 13.17
N GLN A 143 3.17 6.03 12.33
CA GLN A 143 2.53 7.27 12.76
C GLN A 143 1.52 7.04 13.87
N TYR A 144 0.73 5.98 13.78
CA TYR A 144 -0.25 5.61 14.80
C TYR A 144 0.41 5.33 16.16
N VAL A 145 1.47 4.52 16.20
CA VAL A 145 2.21 4.24 17.46
C VAL A 145 2.88 5.47 18.02
N VAL A 146 3.53 6.28 17.17
CA VAL A 146 4.18 7.51 17.59
C VAL A 146 3.14 8.46 18.20
N THR A 147 1.98 8.60 17.55
CA THR A 147 0.87 9.43 18.03
C THR A 147 0.34 8.92 19.37
N ALA A 148 0.11 7.61 19.51
CA ALA A 148 -0.31 7.00 20.77
C ALA A 148 0.72 7.26 21.89
N GLY A 149 2.01 7.16 21.58
CA GLY A 149 3.10 7.45 22.52
C GLY A 149 3.09 8.91 22.99
N PHE A 150 2.88 9.86 22.06
CA PHE A 150 2.75 11.28 22.42
C PHE A 150 1.53 11.55 23.30
N VAL A 151 0.38 10.94 23.00
CA VAL A 151 -0.82 11.10 23.84
C VAL A 151 -0.61 10.50 25.24
N ALA A 152 -0.02 9.31 25.34
CA ALA A 152 0.30 8.69 26.62
C ALA A 152 1.26 9.57 27.45
N LEU A 153 2.31 10.12 26.81
CA LEU A 153 3.24 11.04 27.46
C LEU A 153 2.55 12.34 27.91
N ALA A 154 1.66 12.90 27.08
CA ALA A 154 0.91 14.10 27.43
C ALA A 154 0.02 13.88 28.66
N ILE A 155 -0.69 12.75 28.74
CA ILE A 155 -1.51 12.39 29.90
C ILE A 155 -0.64 12.15 31.13
N PHE A 156 0.51 11.48 30.98
CA PHE A 156 1.49 11.32 32.05
C PHE A 156 1.93 12.67 32.63
N CYS A 157 2.40 13.59 31.77
CA CYS A 157 2.83 14.92 32.19
C CYS A 157 1.71 15.72 32.84
N LEU A 158 0.48 15.62 32.33
CA LEU A 158 -0.70 16.29 32.89
C LEU A 158 -1.00 15.81 34.32
N PHE A 159 -1.04 14.49 34.55
CA PHE A 159 -1.34 13.93 35.87
C PHE A 159 -0.18 14.09 36.85
N TRP A 160 1.06 14.07 36.37
CA TRP A 160 2.22 14.43 37.17
C TRP A 160 2.15 15.88 37.64
N ALA A 161 1.81 16.82 36.74
CA ALA A 161 1.59 18.23 37.11
C ALA A 161 0.44 18.39 38.11
N PHE A 162 -0.67 17.66 37.96
CA PHE A 162 -1.76 17.68 38.94
C PHE A 162 -1.35 17.18 40.32
N ASN A 163 -0.47 16.18 40.36
CA ASN A 163 0.09 15.70 41.62
C ASN A 163 1.00 16.76 42.27
N ASP A 164 1.92 17.34 41.50
CA ASP A 164 2.88 18.33 41.98
C ASP A 164 2.22 19.62 42.47
N LEU A 165 1.22 20.11 41.73
CA LEU A 165 0.42 21.29 42.08
C LEU A 165 -0.59 21.01 43.21
N ASN A 166 -0.66 19.78 43.72
CA ASN A 166 -1.66 19.33 44.70
C ASN A 166 -3.11 19.62 44.29
N PHE A 167 -3.37 19.68 42.98
CA PHE A 167 -4.65 19.99 42.40
C PHE A 167 -4.91 19.11 41.16
N PRO A 168 -6.04 18.39 41.10
CA PRO A 168 -7.08 18.28 42.12
C PRO A 168 -6.61 17.51 43.37
N ARG A 169 -7.12 17.87 44.56
CA ARG A 169 -6.74 17.20 45.83
C ARG A 169 -6.96 15.68 45.82
N PHE A 170 -7.95 15.20 45.06
CA PHE A 170 -8.20 13.77 44.92
C PHE A 170 -7.05 13.04 44.21
N VAL A 171 -6.35 13.70 43.27
CA VAL A 171 -5.24 13.10 42.52
C VAL A 171 -4.01 12.97 43.39
N SER A 172 -3.63 14.06 44.05
CA SER A 172 -2.46 14.14 44.93
C SER A 172 -2.62 13.25 46.18
N ARG A 173 -3.75 13.33 46.89
CA ARG A 173 -3.94 12.58 48.14
C ARG A 173 -4.01 11.06 47.93
N ASN A 174 -4.50 10.63 46.78
CA ASN A 174 -4.73 9.22 46.51
C ASN A 174 -3.68 8.58 45.60
N ASN A 175 -2.62 9.31 45.21
CA ASN A 175 -1.60 8.86 44.26
C ASN A 175 -2.20 8.30 42.96
N THR A 176 -3.37 8.80 42.52
CA THR A 176 -4.04 8.28 41.31
C THR A 176 -3.23 8.58 40.05
N TRP A 177 -2.33 9.56 40.10
CA TRP A 177 -1.41 9.87 39.00
C TRP A 177 -0.58 8.63 38.61
N MET A 178 -0.16 7.82 39.58
CA MET A 178 0.64 6.62 39.34
C MET A 178 -0.19 5.53 38.65
N ALA A 179 -1.40 5.26 39.16
CA ALA A 179 -2.34 4.33 38.52
C ALA A 179 -2.69 4.76 37.09
N THR A 180 -2.94 6.06 36.88
CA THR A 180 -3.24 6.63 35.56
C THR A 180 -2.06 6.45 34.60
N SER A 181 -0.84 6.75 35.06
CA SER A 181 0.38 6.65 34.27
C SER A 181 0.67 5.23 33.82
N ILE A 182 0.55 4.27 34.73
CA ILE A 182 0.77 2.85 34.45
C ILE A 182 -0.36 2.28 33.58
N GLY A 183 -1.59 2.75 33.77
CA GLY A 183 -2.71 2.46 32.88
C GLY A 183 -2.48 2.96 31.45
N CYS A 184 -1.97 4.18 31.28
CA CYS A 184 -1.59 4.70 29.96
C CYS A 184 -0.50 3.84 29.32
N LEU A 185 0.48 3.39 30.11
CA LEU A 185 1.54 2.49 29.64
C LEU A 185 0.95 1.15 29.17
N GLY A 186 0.06 0.55 29.96
CA GLY A 186 -0.67 -0.67 29.58
C GLY A 186 -1.46 -0.50 28.27
N ALA A 187 -2.17 0.62 28.13
CA ALA A 187 -2.92 0.95 26.91
C ALA A 187 -2.00 1.13 25.69
N PHE A 188 -0.86 1.80 25.86
CA PHE A 188 0.15 1.96 24.82
C PHE A 188 0.74 0.60 24.36
N PHE A 189 1.09 -0.29 25.30
CA PHE A 189 1.56 -1.64 24.96
C PHE A 189 0.47 -2.47 24.26
N SER A 190 -0.78 -2.33 24.69
CA SER A 190 -1.94 -2.94 24.03
C SER A 190 -2.06 -2.49 22.56
N ILE A 191 -1.86 -1.20 22.29
CA ILE A 191 -1.80 -0.65 20.93
C ILE A 191 -0.62 -1.25 20.16
N ALA A 192 0.58 -1.20 20.72
CA ALA A 192 1.81 -1.65 20.07
C ALA A 192 1.74 -3.13 19.64
N ILE A 193 1.20 -4.01 20.50
CA ILE A 193 1.21 -5.47 20.25
C ILE A 193 0.38 -5.87 19.04
N GLY A 194 -0.68 -5.15 18.70
CA GLY A 194 -1.45 -5.56 17.53
C GLY A 194 -1.85 -4.44 16.61
N ILE A 195 -0.90 -3.54 16.43
CA ILE A 195 -0.70 -2.83 15.17
C ILE A 195 -0.63 -3.77 13.96
N ARG A 196 -0.13 -5.00 14.15
CA ARG A 196 -0.02 -6.00 13.07
C ARG A 196 -1.38 -6.50 12.58
N GLY A 197 -2.37 -6.58 13.48
CA GLY A 197 -3.71 -7.09 13.18
C GLY A 197 -4.74 -6.01 12.80
N ARG A 198 -4.38 -4.72 12.88
CA ARG A 198 -5.31 -3.66 12.49
C ARG A 198 -5.23 -3.38 11.00
N THR A 199 -6.38 -3.43 10.35
CA THR A 199 -6.67 -2.71 9.12
C THR A 199 -6.72 -1.22 9.47
N ILE A 200 -5.56 -0.62 9.72
CA ILE A 200 -5.47 0.83 9.82
C ILE A 200 -5.96 1.35 8.47
N GLN A 201 -7.10 2.03 8.47
CA GLN A 201 -7.53 2.75 7.29
C GLN A 201 -6.37 3.67 6.95
N THR A 202 -5.73 3.38 5.82
CA THR A 202 -4.60 4.17 5.28
C THR A 202 -5.06 5.55 4.81
N ASP A 203 -6.31 5.91 5.13
CA ASP A 203 -6.88 7.18 4.82
C ASP A 203 -6.08 8.27 5.53
N LEU A 204 -5.63 9.25 4.75
CA LEU A 204 -4.58 10.21 5.09
C LEU A 204 -4.97 11.18 6.22
N ARG A 205 -6.12 10.97 6.88
CA ARG A 205 -6.58 11.84 7.95
C ARG A 205 -5.87 11.47 9.23
N LEU A 206 -4.68 12.08 9.41
CA LEU A 206 -3.93 12.07 10.68
C LEU A 206 -4.83 12.38 11.89
N ARG A 207 -5.88 13.19 11.69
CA ARG A 207 -6.89 13.51 12.70
C ARG A 207 -7.64 12.28 13.18
N ASP A 208 -8.07 11.41 12.28
CA ASP A 208 -8.86 10.23 12.64
C ASP A 208 -7.99 9.22 13.38
N ASN A 209 -6.75 9.03 12.92
CA ASN A 209 -5.74 8.21 13.60
C ASN A 209 -5.38 8.77 15.00
N LEU A 210 -5.28 10.09 15.14
CA LEU A 210 -5.03 10.76 16.43
C LEU A 210 -6.20 10.58 17.40
N VAL A 211 -7.43 10.80 16.93
CA VAL A 211 -8.64 10.66 17.76
C VAL A 211 -8.82 9.21 18.19
N ASP A 212 -8.66 8.25 17.29
CA ASP A 212 -8.76 6.82 17.61
C ASP A 212 -7.66 6.37 18.59
N ALA A 213 -6.39 6.72 18.33
CA ALA A 213 -5.29 6.39 19.24
C ALA A 213 -5.48 7.06 20.62
N GLY A 214 -5.86 8.33 20.64
CA GLY A 214 -6.04 9.08 21.87
C GLY A 214 -7.20 8.57 22.72
N LEU A 215 -8.33 8.24 22.09
CA LEU A 215 -9.49 7.68 22.78
C LEU A 215 -9.12 6.38 23.50
N ARG A 216 -8.32 5.51 22.88
CA ARG A 216 -7.87 4.26 23.50
C ARG A 216 -6.97 4.47 24.70
N ILE A 217 -6.01 5.38 24.61
CA ILE A 217 -5.16 5.71 25.77
C ILE A 217 -6.02 6.27 26.92
N VAL A 218 -7.00 7.14 26.62
CA VAL A 218 -7.91 7.70 27.63
C VAL A 218 -8.76 6.60 28.28
N ILE A 219 -9.30 5.65 27.51
CA ILE A 219 -10.07 4.52 28.04
C ILE A 219 -9.20 3.66 28.97
N GLY A 220 -7.97 3.35 28.58
CA GLY A 220 -7.05 2.59 29.44
C GLY A 220 -6.65 3.33 30.70
N ALA A 221 -6.46 4.64 30.62
CA ALA A 221 -6.20 5.51 31.77
C ALA A 221 -7.36 5.49 32.77
N ILE A 222 -8.60 5.69 32.28
CA ILE A 222 -9.82 5.64 33.10
C ILE A 222 -10.00 4.26 33.71
N SER A 223 -9.79 3.19 32.93
CA SER A 223 -9.91 1.81 33.41
C SER A 223 -8.96 1.52 34.56
N ALA A 224 -7.72 2.00 34.49
CA ALA A 224 -6.76 1.88 35.58
C ALA A 224 -7.18 2.66 36.83
N VAL A 225 -7.69 3.87 36.68
CA VAL A 225 -8.19 4.67 37.81
C VAL A 225 -9.40 4.01 38.48
N VAL A 226 -10.36 3.53 37.70
CA VAL A 226 -11.56 2.85 38.21
C VAL A 226 -11.18 1.57 38.93
N LEU A 227 -10.34 0.73 38.32
CA LEU A 227 -9.92 -0.53 38.94
C LEU A 227 -9.13 -0.25 40.22
N PHE A 228 -8.22 0.72 40.19
CA PHE A 228 -7.48 1.15 41.38
C PHE A 228 -8.42 1.62 42.51
N ALA A 229 -9.45 2.42 42.19
CA ALA A 229 -10.43 2.87 43.16
C ALA A 229 -11.27 1.71 43.74
N LEU A 230 -11.67 0.73 42.92
CA LEU A 230 -12.41 -0.44 43.36
C LEU A 230 -11.64 -1.27 44.38
N PHE A 231 -10.37 -1.57 44.09
CA PHE A 231 -9.50 -2.28 45.03
C PHE A 231 -9.24 -1.49 46.31
N ARG A 232 -9.05 -0.17 46.20
CA ARG A 232 -8.84 0.70 47.37
C ARG A 232 -10.09 0.79 48.26
N SER A 233 -11.28 0.72 47.67
CA SER A 233 -12.56 0.74 48.39
C SER A 233 -12.93 -0.59 49.05
N GLU A 234 -12.10 -1.64 48.88
CA GLU A 234 -12.39 -3.01 49.31
C GLU A 234 -13.70 -3.61 48.75
N LEU A 235 -14.29 -3.01 47.71
CA LEU A 235 -15.48 -3.57 47.04
C LEU A 235 -15.22 -4.94 46.42
N PHE A 236 -13.96 -5.20 46.04
CA PHE A 236 -13.50 -6.50 45.57
C PHE A 236 -12.27 -6.93 46.35
N LYS A 237 -12.28 -8.16 46.87
CA LYS A 237 -11.14 -8.80 47.55
C LYS A 237 -10.68 -9.96 46.68
N LEU A 238 -9.51 -9.82 46.06
CA LEU A 238 -8.85 -10.91 45.36
C LEU A 238 -7.83 -11.54 46.30
N THR A 239 -7.97 -12.83 46.55
CA THR A 239 -7.01 -13.67 47.28
C THR A 239 -6.26 -14.51 46.26
N LEU A 240 -4.97 -14.23 46.05
CA LEU A 240 -4.09 -15.09 45.25
C LEU A 240 -3.24 -15.97 46.18
N GLY A 241 -3.57 -17.26 46.26
CA GLY A 241 -2.85 -18.24 47.08
C GLY A 241 -3.21 -18.20 48.57
N GLU A 242 -2.29 -18.65 49.42
CA GLU A 242 -2.42 -18.65 50.89
C GLU A 242 -2.09 -17.28 51.52
N SER A 243 -1.63 -16.33 50.71
CA SER A 243 -1.47 -14.93 51.10
C SER A 243 -2.86 -14.31 51.21
N GLY A 244 -3.14 -13.59 52.30
CA GLY A 244 -4.43 -12.94 52.54
C GLY A 244 -4.89 -11.98 51.43
N PRO A 245 -6.07 -11.36 51.58
CA PRO A 245 -6.65 -10.51 50.53
C PRO A 245 -5.68 -9.41 50.10
N ILE A 246 -5.52 -9.24 48.79
CA ILE A 246 -4.71 -8.17 48.19
C ILE A 246 -5.35 -6.83 48.54
N THR A 247 -4.65 -6.02 49.32
CA THR A 247 -5.04 -4.65 49.65
C THR A 247 -4.11 -3.69 48.93
N LEU A 248 -4.64 -2.93 47.96
CA LEU A 248 -3.87 -1.93 47.22
C LEU A 248 -3.66 -0.67 48.09
N CYS A 249 -2.79 -0.81 49.08
CA CYS A 249 -2.41 0.26 50.00
C CYS A 249 -1.07 0.86 49.53
N ILE A 250 -1.12 2.01 48.85
CA ILE A 250 0.06 2.67 48.26
C ILE A 250 0.72 3.66 49.23
N ALA A 251 -0.06 4.31 50.09
CA ALA A 251 0.45 5.29 51.06
C ALA A 251 -0.47 5.41 52.28
N GLY A 252 0.11 5.44 53.49
CA GLY A 252 -0.60 5.59 54.77
C GLY A 252 0.10 4.83 55.89
N ALA A 253 -0.11 5.26 57.15
CA ALA A 253 0.49 4.62 58.34
C ALA A 253 0.01 3.17 58.56
N GLU A 254 -1.12 2.79 57.93
CA GLU A 254 -1.69 1.44 57.97
C GLU A 254 -1.20 0.56 56.81
N CYS A 255 -0.42 1.10 55.84
CA CYS A 255 0.12 0.35 54.71
C CYS A 255 1.52 -0.21 55.02
N THR A 256 1.60 -1.32 55.76
CA THR A 256 2.88 -2.02 55.99
C THR A 256 2.76 -3.51 55.71
N PRO A 257 3.43 -4.05 54.65
CA PRO A 257 4.22 -3.36 53.61
C PRO A 257 3.34 -2.80 52.47
N PRO A 258 3.75 -1.69 51.82
CA PRO A 258 3.02 -1.13 50.68
C PRO A 258 3.10 -2.07 49.48
N GLN A 259 1.95 -2.55 48.99
CA GLN A 259 1.85 -3.49 47.87
C GLN A 259 1.92 -2.76 46.50
N ILE A 260 2.99 -1.99 46.31
CA ILE A 260 3.17 -1.15 45.11
C ILE A 260 3.24 -2.02 43.85
N ASP A 261 3.92 -3.16 43.92
CA ASP A 261 4.09 -4.06 42.77
C ASP A 261 2.75 -4.58 42.25
N VAL A 262 1.83 -4.93 43.15
CA VAL A 262 0.50 -5.41 42.76
C VAL A 262 -0.34 -4.27 42.17
N ALA A 263 -0.23 -3.07 42.74
CA ALA A 263 -0.90 -1.89 42.18
C ALA A 263 -0.40 -1.57 40.75
N ILE A 264 0.91 -1.71 40.51
CA ILE A 264 1.51 -1.55 39.18
C ILE A 264 0.92 -2.59 38.21
N ILE A 265 0.94 -3.87 38.58
CA ILE A 265 0.43 -4.95 37.73
C ILE A 265 -1.05 -4.73 37.42
N VAL A 266 -1.87 -4.43 38.43
CA VAL A 266 -3.32 -4.22 38.27
C VAL A 266 -3.60 -3.01 37.37
N ALA A 267 -2.94 -1.88 37.60
CA ALA A 267 -3.12 -0.68 36.77
C ALA A 267 -2.68 -0.92 35.32
N PHE A 268 -1.57 -1.64 35.12
CA PHE A 268 -1.08 -1.99 33.79
C PHE A 268 -2.08 -2.91 33.06
N LEU A 269 -2.54 -3.97 33.73
CA LEU A 269 -3.52 -4.91 33.17
C LEU A 269 -4.85 -4.22 32.85
N ALA A 270 -5.29 -3.26 33.68
CA ALA A 270 -6.48 -2.45 33.40
C ALA A 270 -6.32 -1.58 32.16
N GLY A 271 -5.14 -0.97 31.96
CA GLY A 271 -4.85 -0.24 30.73
C GLY A 271 -4.77 -1.15 29.50
N PHE A 272 -4.26 -2.37 29.70
CA PHE A 272 -4.08 -3.37 28.65
C PHE A 272 -5.38 -4.12 28.30
N SER A 273 -6.39 -4.09 29.18
CA SER A 273 -7.57 -4.96 29.09
C SER A 273 -8.48 -4.68 27.90
N GLU A 274 -8.51 -3.44 27.37
CA GLU A 274 -9.30 -3.09 26.18
C GLU A 274 -9.09 -4.11 25.05
N ARG A 275 -7.83 -4.53 24.87
CA ARG A 275 -7.46 -5.48 23.83
C ARG A 275 -7.49 -6.92 24.28
N LEU A 276 -7.15 -7.23 25.52
CA LEU A 276 -7.28 -8.62 26.02
C LEU A 276 -8.71 -9.09 25.89
N VAL A 277 -9.66 -8.26 26.33
CA VAL A 277 -11.08 -8.58 26.26
C VAL A 277 -11.54 -8.62 24.80
N GLY A 278 -11.19 -7.62 23.99
CA GLY A 278 -11.54 -7.60 22.55
C GLY A 278 -11.02 -8.84 21.79
N ASN A 279 -9.73 -9.14 21.92
CA ASN A 279 -9.11 -10.30 21.26
C ASN A 279 -9.72 -11.62 21.74
N LEU A 280 -10.04 -11.76 23.04
CA LEU A 280 -10.65 -12.98 23.57
C LEU A 280 -12.09 -13.17 23.08
N LEU A 281 -12.84 -12.08 22.88
CA LEU A 281 -14.17 -12.12 22.28
C LEU A 281 -14.10 -12.45 20.78
N ASP A 282 -13.22 -11.79 20.04
CA ASP A 282 -13.04 -12.04 18.60
C ASP A 282 -12.61 -13.48 18.32
N THR A 283 -11.65 -14.00 19.09
CA THR A 283 -11.10 -15.36 18.88
C THR A 283 -12.10 -16.46 19.28
N ARG A 284 -12.97 -16.21 20.26
CA ARG A 284 -13.95 -17.20 20.73
C ARG A 284 -15.26 -17.17 19.93
N LEU A 285 -15.58 -16.05 19.28
CA LEU A 285 -16.83 -15.88 18.54
C LEU A 285 -16.67 -16.07 17.02
N VAL A 286 -15.44 -16.05 16.48
CA VAL A 286 -15.19 -16.02 15.02
C VAL A 286 -14.28 -17.14 14.50
N SER A 287 -14.27 -18.33 15.11
CA SER A 287 -13.75 -19.53 14.43
C SER A 287 -14.48 -20.77 14.91
N PRO A 288 -15.24 -21.48 14.04
CA PRO A 288 -14.85 -21.82 12.66
C PRO A 288 -15.90 -21.39 11.61
N LEU A 289 -15.47 -20.79 10.50
CA LEU A 289 -16.12 -20.76 9.16
C LEU A 289 -15.50 -19.59 8.40
N GLY A 290 -14.48 -19.85 7.58
CA GLY A 290 -13.87 -18.80 6.79
C GLY A 290 -12.64 -19.29 6.05
N GLU A 291 -12.88 -19.99 4.94
CA GLU A 291 -11.90 -20.32 3.92
C GLU A 291 -11.00 -19.12 3.61
N SER A 292 -9.68 -19.35 3.65
CA SER A 292 -8.72 -18.45 3.02
C SER A 292 -9.10 -18.26 1.55
N PRO A 293 -9.30 -17.03 1.06
CA PRO A 293 -9.38 -16.83 -0.37
C PRO A 293 -8.04 -17.25 -0.97
N ALA A 294 -8.09 -18.29 -1.80
CA ALA A 294 -6.96 -18.75 -2.57
C ALA A 294 -6.35 -17.57 -3.34
N ILE A 295 -5.05 -17.37 -3.17
CA ILE A 295 -4.26 -16.46 -3.99
C ILE A 295 -4.38 -16.99 -5.43
N VAL A 296 -5.22 -16.35 -6.24
CA VAL A 296 -5.29 -16.59 -7.68
C VAL A 296 -3.96 -16.14 -8.24
N GLN A 297 -3.08 -17.09 -8.54
CA GLN A 297 -1.88 -16.79 -9.32
C GLN A 297 -2.33 -16.34 -10.71
N PRO A 298 -1.81 -15.23 -11.23
CA PRO A 298 -2.12 -14.81 -12.59
C PRO A 298 -1.66 -15.93 -13.54
N VAL A 299 -2.60 -16.45 -14.31
CA VAL A 299 -2.30 -17.37 -15.41
C VAL A 299 -1.44 -16.58 -16.39
N VAL A 300 -0.15 -16.91 -16.46
CA VAL A 300 0.74 -16.39 -17.49
C VAL A 300 0.17 -16.87 -18.82
N ALA A 301 -0.45 -15.96 -19.57
CA ALA A 301 -0.96 -16.25 -20.89
C ALA A 301 0.22 -16.74 -21.75
N LYS A 302 0.16 -17.99 -22.21
CA LYS A 302 1.11 -18.53 -23.19
C LYS A 302 1.07 -17.61 -24.40
N VAL A 303 2.17 -16.93 -24.67
CA VAL A 303 2.32 -16.09 -25.87
C VAL A 303 2.35 -17.03 -27.07
N ASP A 304 1.35 -16.90 -27.96
CA ASP A 304 1.32 -17.62 -29.22
C ASP A 304 2.53 -17.19 -30.07
N PRO A 305 3.45 -18.11 -30.44
CA PRO A 305 4.66 -17.78 -31.20
C PRO A 305 4.35 -17.34 -32.65
N ALA A 306 3.11 -17.48 -33.11
CA ALA A 306 2.67 -17.15 -34.46
C ALA A 306 2.18 -15.70 -34.66
N ARG A 307 2.06 -14.89 -33.59
CA ARG A 307 1.76 -13.47 -33.74
C ARG A 307 3.04 -12.69 -34.07
N PRO A 308 3.00 -11.72 -35.02
CA PRO A 308 4.11 -10.78 -35.21
C PRO A 308 4.48 -10.17 -33.86
N ALA A 309 5.78 -10.16 -33.55
CA ALA A 309 6.26 -9.56 -32.31
C ALA A 309 5.76 -8.11 -32.25
N ALA A 310 4.97 -7.79 -31.22
CA ALA A 310 4.52 -6.43 -31.00
C ALA A 310 5.76 -5.55 -30.74
N ASP A 311 5.76 -4.34 -31.30
CA ASP A 311 6.86 -3.40 -31.19
C ASP A 311 6.33 -1.95 -31.06
N GLU A 312 7.24 -0.99 -31.00
CA GLU A 312 6.90 0.44 -30.82
C GLU A 312 6.07 1.02 -31.97
N ARG A 313 6.08 0.39 -33.15
CA ARG A 313 5.33 0.81 -34.35
C ARG A 313 4.05 0.00 -34.56
N ASN A 314 3.93 -1.14 -33.89
CA ASN A 314 2.78 -2.01 -33.89
C ASN A 314 2.54 -2.54 -32.45
N PRO A 315 2.06 -1.67 -31.55
CA PRO A 315 1.93 -2.02 -30.14
C PRO A 315 0.94 -3.16 -29.91
N ARG A 316 0.03 -3.42 -30.86
CA ARG A 316 -0.96 -4.51 -30.72
C ARG A 316 -0.54 -5.82 -31.38
N GLY A 317 0.61 -5.84 -32.07
CA GLY A 317 1.05 -7.00 -32.86
C GLY A 317 0.05 -7.41 -33.95
N LEU A 318 -0.81 -6.48 -34.39
CA LEU A 318 -1.77 -6.77 -35.46
C LEU A 318 -1.03 -6.70 -36.78
N THR A 319 -1.08 -7.75 -37.59
CA THR A 319 -0.60 -7.68 -38.97
C THR A 319 -1.33 -6.53 -39.66
N ALA A 320 -0.60 -5.50 -40.07
CA ALA A 320 -1.17 -4.40 -40.83
C ALA A 320 -1.96 -5.02 -42.00
N PRO A 321 -3.25 -4.68 -42.19
CA PRO A 321 -4.01 -5.21 -43.31
C PRO A 321 -3.20 -4.92 -44.58
N PRO A 322 -3.06 -5.91 -45.50
CA PRO A 322 -2.24 -5.74 -46.69
C PRO A 322 -2.66 -4.43 -47.34
N ARG A 323 -1.68 -3.52 -47.48
CA ARG A 323 -1.91 -2.19 -48.05
C ARG A 323 -2.45 -2.45 -49.45
N VAL A 324 -3.77 -2.35 -49.60
CA VAL A 324 -4.43 -2.56 -50.88
C VAL A 324 -3.95 -1.42 -51.77
N SER A 325 -2.87 -1.67 -52.51
CA SER A 325 -2.48 -0.87 -53.65
C SER A 325 -3.71 -0.83 -54.53
N ARG A 326 -4.38 0.33 -54.53
CA ARG A 326 -5.65 0.55 -55.23
C ARG A 326 -5.36 0.47 -56.72
N SER A 327 -5.28 -0.75 -57.24
CA SER A 327 -5.33 -1.06 -58.66
C SER A 327 -6.80 -0.97 -59.07
N THR A 328 -7.11 0.01 -59.89
CA THR A 328 -8.41 0.13 -60.57
C THR A 328 -8.58 -1.03 -61.53
N ALA A 329 -9.28 -2.07 -61.10
CA ALA A 329 -9.82 -3.11 -61.97
C ALA A 329 -11.26 -3.44 -61.54
N ALA A 330 -12.12 -3.54 -62.56
CA ALA A 330 -13.57 -3.65 -62.49
C ALA A 330 -14.05 -4.95 -61.81
N PRO A 331 -15.32 -4.99 -61.33
CA PRO A 331 -15.86 -6.13 -60.62
C PRO A 331 -16.30 -7.22 -61.59
N THR A 332 -15.91 -8.46 -61.31
CA THR A 332 -16.58 -9.66 -61.80
C THR A 332 -17.20 -10.36 -60.60
N ASP A 333 -18.53 -10.43 -60.62
CA ASP A 333 -19.32 -11.36 -59.83
C ASP A 333 -18.93 -12.80 -60.20
N ASP A 334 -18.75 -13.67 -59.21
CA ASP A 334 -19.13 -15.09 -59.29
C ASP A 334 -19.14 -15.74 -57.89
N ASP A 335 -20.36 -16.08 -57.47
CA ASP A 335 -20.87 -17.28 -56.81
C ASP A 335 -20.01 -18.20 -55.90
N PHE A 336 -20.59 -18.41 -54.71
CA PHE A 336 -20.90 -19.67 -54.00
C PHE A 336 -19.80 -20.62 -53.41
N ASN A 337 -20.08 -20.98 -52.14
CA ASN A 337 -19.85 -22.25 -51.42
C ASN A 337 -18.49 -22.56 -50.75
N GLY A 338 -18.51 -22.54 -49.41
CA GLY A 338 -18.50 -23.75 -48.57
C GLY A 338 -17.15 -24.35 -48.11
N GLN A 339 -17.00 -24.49 -46.78
CA GLN A 339 -16.14 -25.47 -46.05
C GLN A 339 -14.61 -25.22 -46.15
N VAL A 340 -13.78 -25.26 -45.09
CA VAL A 340 -13.57 -26.28 -44.05
C VAL A 340 -12.81 -25.66 -42.86
N ASP A 341 -13.24 -25.91 -41.61
CA ASP A 341 -12.41 -25.77 -40.41
C ASP A 341 -11.36 -26.90 -40.41
N SER A 342 -10.12 -26.58 -40.77
CA SER A 342 -9.01 -27.52 -40.78
C SER A 342 -8.35 -27.56 -39.41
N CYS A 343 -8.70 -28.55 -38.60
CA CYS A 343 -7.91 -28.93 -37.42
C CYS A 343 -6.50 -29.35 -37.85
N LEU A 344 -5.49 -28.71 -37.24
CA LEU A 344 -4.05 -28.95 -37.40
C LEU A 344 -3.61 -30.29 -36.76
N CYS A 345 -4.18 -31.41 -37.22
CA CYS A 345 -3.79 -32.75 -36.76
C CYS A 345 -3.10 -33.60 -37.84
N ASP A 346 -3.08 -33.18 -39.10
CA ASP A 346 -2.60 -33.98 -40.23
C ASP A 346 -1.45 -33.31 -41.02
N VAL A 347 -0.53 -32.63 -40.33
CA VAL A 347 0.73 -32.19 -40.98
C VAL A 347 1.75 -33.31 -40.79
N ASP A 348 1.99 -34.07 -41.86
CA ASP A 348 3.12 -35.00 -41.95
C ASP A 348 4.42 -34.18 -41.89
N LEU A 349 5.09 -34.21 -40.75
CA LEU A 349 6.41 -33.60 -40.58
C LEU A 349 7.45 -34.48 -41.29
N GLU A 350 8.32 -33.86 -42.08
CA GLU A 350 9.45 -34.55 -42.70
C GLU A 350 10.41 -35.05 -41.61
N ASP A 351 11.06 -36.21 -41.82
CA ASP A 351 11.91 -36.91 -40.83
C ASP A 351 13.08 -36.05 -40.26
N GLY A 352 13.36 -34.88 -40.85
CA GLY A 352 14.35 -33.92 -40.37
C GLY A 352 13.83 -32.83 -39.41
N GLU A 353 12.50 -32.70 -39.24
CA GLU A 353 11.88 -31.68 -38.39
C GLU A 353 11.53 -32.19 -36.98
N ILE A 354 11.66 -33.49 -36.73
CA ILE A 354 11.44 -34.10 -35.41
C ILE A 354 12.73 -34.00 -34.61
N THR A 355 12.73 -33.16 -33.57
CA THR A 355 13.85 -33.10 -32.62
C THR A 355 13.79 -34.34 -31.72
N GLU A 356 14.74 -35.26 -31.88
CA GLU A 356 14.86 -36.42 -31.00
C GLU A 356 15.05 -35.99 -29.53
N ASP A 357 14.36 -36.66 -28.60
CA ASP A 357 14.41 -36.37 -27.15
C ASP A 357 15.84 -36.33 -26.58
N ILE A 358 16.80 -36.98 -27.24
CA ILE A 358 18.21 -37.00 -26.83
C ILE A 358 18.92 -35.66 -27.05
N ASN A 359 18.39 -34.81 -27.95
CA ASN A 359 18.90 -33.48 -28.26
C ASN A 359 18.24 -32.38 -27.40
N LEU A 360 17.25 -32.73 -26.58
CA LEU A 360 16.67 -31.80 -25.62
C LEU A 360 17.62 -31.62 -24.42
N PRO A 361 17.85 -30.38 -23.96
CA PRO A 361 18.67 -30.15 -22.77
C PRO A 361 18.04 -30.84 -21.55
N LYS A 362 18.85 -31.48 -20.72
CA LYS A 362 18.40 -32.07 -19.45
C LYS A 362 17.64 -31.02 -18.64
N ALA A 363 16.35 -31.26 -18.40
CA ALA A 363 15.51 -30.41 -17.57
C ALA A 363 16.12 -30.31 -16.16
N SER A 364 16.62 -29.14 -15.79
CA SER A 364 17.29 -28.88 -14.50
C SER A 364 16.34 -28.43 -13.39
N GLY A 365 15.02 -28.55 -13.59
CA GLY A 365 14.00 -28.07 -12.67
C GLY A 365 13.38 -29.15 -11.79
N GLY A 366 14.17 -29.77 -10.91
CA GLY A 366 13.65 -30.62 -9.83
C GLY A 366 13.54 -29.83 -8.53
N VAL A 367 12.32 -29.57 -8.05
CA VAL A 367 12.10 -28.96 -6.74
C VAL A 367 12.43 -29.98 -5.65
N GLU A 368 13.48 -29.71 -4.89
CA GLU A 368 13.93 -30.53 -3.76
C GLU A 368 12.81 -30.58 -2.69
N LYS A 369 12.32 -31.79 -2.39
CA LYS A 369 11.35 -31.99 -1.31
C LYS A 369 12.08 -31.79 0.02
N SER A 370 11.66 -30.78 0.78
CA SER A 370 12.13 -30.57 2.16
C SER A 370 11.79 -31.79 3.02
N SER A 371 12.82 -32.47 3.52
CA SER A 371 12.68 -33.47 4.58
C SER A 371 12.23 -32.76 5.86
N VAL A 372 11.05 -33.13 6.34
CA VAL A 372 10.57 -32.76 7.67
C VAL A 372 11.25 -33.69 8.67
N HIS A 373 11.99 -33.10 9.62
CA HIS A 373 12.43 -33.77 10.85
C HIS A 373 11.60 -33.30 12.03
#